data_AF-A0A7S4NQ68-F1
#
_entry.id   AF-A0A7S4NQ68-F1
#
_cell.length_a   1.000
_cell.length_b   1.000
_cell.length_c   1.000
_cell.angle_alpha   90.00
_cell.angle_beta   90.00
_cell.angle_gamma   90.00
#
_symmetry.space_group_name_H-M   'P 1'
#
loop_
_entity.id
_entity.type
_entity.pdbx_description
1 polymer ?
#
loop_
_entity_poly.entity_id
_entity_poly.type
_entity_poly.pdbx_seq_one_letter_code
_entity_poly.pdbx_strand_id
1 'polypeptide(L)'
;SSSSSSSSSSPRPCPPPSPSPSPPSIPSPSPPPQVMISYSWSVQKTVLKLNQFLKKKGFKIWIDVEQMRGSTLEKMAEGVTESAVVLVCVTESYQTSPNCRCEGELAFVQHKPIIPLMMGADPKFRPSSWLRALMGSKLYYECYDHLSSSEIEKNFEAVAYALSQYPSFSSFTYSSPAP
;
A
#
# COMPACT_ATOMS: atom_id res chain seq x y z
N SER A 1 21.91 -4.72 89.93
CA SER A 1 22.93 -4.48 88.90
C SER A 1 22.25 -4.51 87.55
N SER A 2 21.87 -3.34 87.03
CA SER A 2 21.11 -3.22 85.79
C SER A 2 22.08 -2.96 84.66
N SER A 3 22.30 -3.96 83.80
CA SER A 3 23.16 -3.84 82.61
C SER A 3 22.28 -3.51 81.41
N SER A 4 22.29 -2.24 81.01
CA SER A 4 21.61 -1.75 79.80
C SER A 4 22.43 -2.12 78.56
N SER A 5 21.90 -2.99 77.70
CA SER A 5 22.47 -3.31 76.39
C SER A 5 21.90 -2.34 75.35
N SER A 6 22.71 -1.38 74.93
CA SER A 6 22.38 -0.43 73.86
C SER A 6 22.51 -1.10 72.49
N SER A 7 21.40 -1.49 71.89
CA SER A 7 21.35 -2.00 70.50
C SER A 7 21.48 -0.83 69.53
N SER A 8 22.62 -0.73 68.85
CA SER A 8 22.87 0.20 67.76
C SER A 8 21.98 -0.15 66.55
N SER A 9 20.98 0.69 66.27
CA SER A 9 20.15 0.58 65.06
C SER A 9 20.78 1.41 63.94
N SER A 10 21.37 0.73 62.95
CA SER A 10 21.87 1.36 61.72
C SER A 10 20.72 1.99 60.92
N PRO A 11 20.90 3.17 60.29
CA PRO A 11 19.87 3.79 59.47
C PRO A 11 19.64 2.99 58.17
N ARG A 12 18.36 2.85 57.77
CA ARG A 12 17.98 2.21 56.51
C ARG A 12 18.44 3.07 55.31
N PRO A 13 18.88 2.46 54.19
CA PRO A 13 19.17 3.19 52.96
C PRO A 13 17.90 3.84 52.40
N CYS A 14 18.03 5.05 51.85
CA CYS A 14 16.94 5.73 51.15
C CYS A 14 16.49 4.94 49.91
N PRO A 15 15.19 4.89 49.59
CA PRO A 15 14.72 4.32 48.33
C PRO A 15 15.23 5.17 47.14
N PRO A 16 15.46 4.56 45.97
CA PRO A 16 15.84 5.29 44.76
C PRO A 16 14.72 6.25 44.33
N PRO A 17 15.06 7.38 43.67
CA PRO A 17 14.05 8.30 43.16
C PRO A 17 13.16 7.60 42.13
N SER A 18 11.84 7.84 42.24
CA SER A 18 10.84 7.33 41.31
C SER A 18 11.14 7.80 39.87
N PRO A 19 10.90 6.98 38.84
CA PRO A 19 11.08 7.42 37.45
C PRO A 19 10.13 8.57 37.14
N SER A 20 10.68 9.69 36.71
CA SER A 20 9.92 10.87 36.26
C SER A 20 8.93 10.48 35.15
N PRO A 21 7.70 11.02 35.14
CA PRO A 21 6.76 10.75 34.05
C PRO A 21 7.34 11.27 32.74
N SER A 22 7.46 10.39 31.76
CA SER A 22 7.86 10.75 30.40
C SER A 22 6.85 11.75 29.82
N PRO A 23 7.28 12.77 29.05
CA PRO A 23 6.35 13.69 28.41
C PRO A 23 5.41 12.92 27.47
N PRO A 24 4.16 13.37 27.27
CA PRO A 24 3.23 12.74 26.34
C PRO A 24 3.87 12.66 24.95
N SER A 25 3.95 11.44 24.42
CA SER A 25 4.47 11.19 23.08
C SER A 25 3.64 11.98 22.07
N ILE A 26 4.22 13.04 21.51
CA ILE A 26 3.64 13.75 20.37
C ILE A 26 3.47 12.70 19.27
N PRO A 27 2.25 12.47 18.73
CA PRO A 27 2.09 11.52 17.64
C PRO A 27 2.96 11.99 16.48
N SER A 28 3.96 11.17 16.13
CA SER A 28 4.74 11.36 14.91
C SER A 28 3.78 11.42 13.71
N PRO A 29 3.91 12.37 12.78
CA PRO A 29 3.05 12.40 11.60
C PRO A 29 3.18 11.07 10.87
N SER A 30 2.08 10.32 10.78
CA SER A 30 2.03 9.10 9.97
C SER A 30 2.40 9.45 8.54
N PRO A 31 3.20 8.63 7.84
CA PRO A 31 3.58 8.91 6.47
C PRO A 31 2.34 9.12 5.59
N PRO A 32 2.41 10.01 4.58
CA PRO A 32 1.27 10.28 3.72
C PRO A 32 0.81 8.98 3.04
N PRO A 33 -0.51 8.79 2.89
CA PRO A 33 -1.07 7.58 2.33
C PRO A 33 -0.55 7.37 0.92
N GLN A 34 -0.13 6.14 0.63
CA GLN A 34 0.44 5.79 -0.67
C GLN A 34 -0.40 4.74 -1.38
N VAL A 35 -0.37 4.77 -2.71
CA VAL A 35 -1.00 3.78 -3.57
C VAL A 35 0.08 2.86 -4.10
N MET A 36 -0.08 1.55 -3.93
CA MET A 36 0.81 0.56 -4.53
C MET A 36 0.26 0.15 -5.90
N ILE A 37 1.12 0.06 -6.92
CA ILE A 37 0.79 -0.60 -8.19
C ILE A 37 1.52 -1.93 -8.26
N SER A 38 0.75 -3.02 -8.16
CA SER A 38 1.23 -4.38 -8.36
C SER A 38 1.03 -4.76 -9.81
N TYR A 39 2.13 -5.05 -10.53
CA TYR A 39 2.10 -5.31 -11.97
C TYR A 39 3.14 -6.33 -12.42
N SER A 40 2.92 -6.90 -13.61
CA SER A 40 3.89 -7.73 -14.29
C SER A 40 4.71 -6.92 -15.29
N TRP A 41 5.98 -7.28 -15.48
CA TRP A 41 6.91 -6.57 -16.39
C TRP A 41 6.40 -6.40 -17.82
N SER A 42 5.52 -7.30 -18.30
CA SER A 42 4.95 -7.22 -19.65
C SER A 42 4.19 -5.93 -19.92
N VAL A 43 3.63 -5.27 -18.88
CA VAL A 43 2.85 -4.03 -19.01
C VAL A 43 3.55 -2.81 -18.40
N GLN A 44 4.86 -2.91 -18.17
CA GLN A 44 5.65 -1.86 -17.53
C GLN A 44 5.49 -0.49 -18.21
N LYS A 45 5.45 -0.44 -19.54
CA LYS A 45 5.29 0.83 -20.29
C LYS A 45 4.01 1.56 -19.90
N THR A 46 2.89 0.85 -19.82
CA THR A 46 1.58 1.41 -19.50
C THR A 46 1.49 1.77 -18.01
N VAL A 47 2.06 0.96 -17.14
CA VAL A 47 2.15 1.23 -15.69
C VAL A 47 2.99 2.48 -15.40
N LEU A 48 4.11 2.68 -16.09
CA LEU A 48 4.92 3.88 -15.91
C LEU A 48 4.17 5.15 -16.35
N LYS A 49 3.35 5.09 -17.40
CA LYS A 49 2.45 6.19 -17.79
C LYS A 49 1.42 6.49 -16.69
N LEU A 50 0.75 5.44 -16.18
CA LEU A 50 -0.20 5.57 -15.07
C LEU A 50 0.45 6.17 -13.82
N ASN A 51 1.64 5.68 -13.44
CA ASN A 51 2.41 6.20 -12.32
C ASN A 51 2.72 7.69 -12.47
N GLN A 52 3.22 8.11 -13.64
CA GLN A 52 3.47 9.53 -13.91
C GLN A 52 2.18 10.36 -13.85
N PHE A 53 1.08 9.83 -14.39
CA PHE A 53 -0.21 10.48 -14.39
C PHE A 53 -0.73 10.71 -12.96
N LEU A 54 -0.76 9.65 -12.13
CA LEU A 54 -1.24 9.74 -10.75
C LEU A 54 -0.34 10.62 -9.89
N LYS A 55 0.98 10.57 -10.08
CA LYS A 55 1.91 11.48 -9.39
C LYS A 55 1.65 12.95 -9.74
N LYS A 56 1.36 13.27 -11.01
CA LYS A 56 0.97 14.62 -11.43
C LYS A 56 -0.33 15.08 -10.77
N LYS A 57 -1.22 14.15 -10.42
CA LYS A 57 -2.46 14.43 -9.66
C LYS A 57 -2.25 14.51 -8.14
N GLY A 58 -1.02 14.34 -7.66
CA GLY A 58 -0.66 14.49 -6.25
C GLY A 58 -0.64 13.18 -5.45
N PHE A 59 -0.95 12.03 -6.06
CA PHE A 59 -0.88 10.75 -5.35
C PHE A 59 0.56 10.31 -5.13
N LYS A 60 0.87 9.86 -3.89
CA LYS A 60 2.12 9.16 -3.61
C LYS A 60 2.01 7.73 -4.11
N ILE A 61 2.79 7.39 -5.12
CA ILE A 61 2.75 6.06 -5.75
C ILE A 61 4.00 5.26 -5.39
N TRP A 62 3.79 4.02 -4.98
CA TRP A 62 4.80 2.99 -4.82
C TRP A 62 4.65 1.96 -5.96
N ILE A 63 5.76 1.62 -6.61
CA ILE A 63 5.81 0.65 -7.70
C ILE A 63 7.00 -0.29 -7.48
N ASP A 64 6.80 -1.60 -7.64
CA ASP A 64 7.89 -2.57 -7.58
C ASP A 64 8.61 -2.60 -8.94
N VAL A 65 9.65 -1.77 -9.09
CA VAL A 65 10.41 -1.64 -10.35
C VAL A 65 11.59 -2.61 -10.41
N GLU A 66 11.94 -3.28 -9.31
CA GLU A 66 13.20 -4.03 -9.24
C GLU A 66 12.98 -5.53 -9.10
N GLN A 67 12.95 -6.24 -10.23
CA GLN A 67 13.26 -7.67 -10.24
C GLN A 67 14.77 -7.97 -10.14
N MET A 68 15.68 -6.98 -10.20
CA MET A 68 17.11 -7.24 -10.47
C MET A 68 18.13 -6.89 -9.38
N ARG A 69 17.76 -6.44 -8.17
CA ARG A 69 18.73 -6.21 -7.07
C ARG A 69 18.24 -6.59 -5.67
N GLY A 70 17.48 -7.67 -5.55
CA GLY A 70 17.14 -8.23 -4.24
C GLY A 70 16.07 -7.45 -3.48
N SER A 71 14.96 -7.10 -4.15
CA SER A 71 13.72 -6.80 -3.44
C SER A 71 13.26 -8.11 -2.76
N THR A 72 13.66 -8.29 -1.49
CA THR A 72 13.25 -9.42 -0.67
C THR A 72 11.72 -9.43 -0.59
N LEU A 73 11.13 -10.61 -0.39
CA LEU A 73 9.70 -10.77 -0.08
C LEU A 73 9.19 -9.75 0.96
N GLU A 74 10.04 -9.38 1.92
CA GLU A 74 9.80 -8.33 2.91
C GLU A 74 9.54 -6.94 2.30
N LYS A 75 10.32 -6.47 1.32
CA LYS A 75 10.11 -5.15 0.71
C LYS A 75 8.81 -5.07 -0.09
N MET A 76 8.45 -6.16 -0.78
CA MET A 76 7.15 -6.29 -1.44
C MET A 76 6.02 -6.27 -0.40
N ALA A 77 6.22 -6.96 0.73
CA ALA A 77 5.25 -6.98 1.81
C ALA A 77 5.10 -5.61 2.51
N GLU A 78 6.19 -4.88 2.68
CA GLU A 78 6.20 -3.50 3.18
C GLU A 78 5.40 -2.59 2.25
N GLY A 79 5.61 -2.69 0.93
CA GLY A 79 4.86 -1.91 -0.07
C GLY A 79 3.34 -2.08 0.09
N VAL A 80 2.86 -3.32 0.23
CA VAL A 80 1.44 -3.62 0.47
C VAL A 80 1.00 -3.08 1.83
N THR A 81 1.79 -3.32 2.87
CA THR A 81 1.44 -2.97 4.26
C THR A 81 1.33 -1.47 4.47
N GLU A 82 2.22 -0.69 3.88
CA GLU A 82 2.23 0.76 3.97
C GLU A 82 1.22 1.42 3.00
N SER A 83 0.73 0.70 2.00
CA SER A 83 -0.25 1.23 1.06
C SER A 83 -1.63 1.41 1.70
N ALA A 84 -2.31 2.47 1.30
CA ALA A 84 -3.72 2.69 1.62
C ALA A 84 -4.63 1.94 0.63
N VAL A 85 -4.21 1.83 -0.63
CA VAL A 85 -4.93 1.14 -1.72
C VAL A 85 -3.91 0.43 -2.62
N VAL A 86 -4.27 -0.75 -3.12
CA VAL A 86 -3.47 -1.53 -4.08
C VAL A 86 -4.15 -1.56 -5.44
N LEU A 87 -3.48 -1.03 -6.47
CA LEU A 87 -3.86 -1.19 -7.87
C LEU A 87 -3.27 -2.50 -8.38
N VAL A 88 -4.12 -3.42 -8.85
CA VAL A 88 -3.69 -4.73 -9.38
C VAL A 88 -3.80 -4.72 -10.90
N CYS A 89 -2.68 -4.77 -11.60
CA CYS A 89 -2.64 -4.82 -13.06
C CYS A 89 -2.87 -6.25 -13.56
N VAL A 90 -4.12 -6.56 -13.87
CA VAL A 90 -4.61 -7.87 -14.29
C VAL A 90 -4.15 -8.17 -15.72
N THR A 91 -3.29 -9.17 -15.85
CA THR A 91 -2.77 -9.70 -17.11
C THR A 91 -2.52 -11.22 -16.98
N GLU A 92 -2.32 -11.92 -18.10
CA GLU A 92 -1.96 -13.35 -18.08
C GLU A 92 -0.63 -13.61 -17.35
N SER A 93 0.38 -12.77 -17.61
CA SER A 93 1.69 -12.84 -16.95
C SER A 93 1.61 -12.51 -15.46
N TYR A 94 0.67 -11.65 -15.05
CA TYR A 94 0.41 -11.38 -13.63
C TYR A 94 -0.16 -12.63 -12.94
N GLN A 95 -1.09 -13.34 -13.57
CA GLN A 95 -1.69 -14.55 -13.00
C GLN A 95 -0.68 -15.69 -12.78
N THR A 96 0.33 -15.77 -13.63
CA THR A 96 1.35 -16.83 -13.60
C THR A 96 2.60 -16.46 -12.81
N SER A 97 2.75 -15.20 -12.41
CA SER A 97 3.89 -14.69 -11.65
C SER A 97 3.75 -15.00 -10.15
N PRO A 98 4.71 -15.72 -9.52
CA PRO A 98 4.65 -16.03 -8.09
C PRO A 98 4.75 -14.79 -7.20
N ASN A 99 5.53 -13.79 -7.60
CA ASN A 99 5.67 -12.53 -6.85
C ASN A 99 4.35 -11.76 -6.85
N CYS A 100 3.74 -11.60 -8.03
CA CYS A 100 2.46 -10.91 -8.18
C CYS A 100 1.35 -11.63 -7.40
N ARG A 101 1.37 -12.97 -7.38
CA ARG A 101 0.46 -13.76 -6.56
C ARG A 101 0.62 -13.46 -5.08
N CYS A 102 1.87 -13.41 -4.59
CA CYS A 102 2.13 -13.11 -3.18
C CYS A 102 1.64 -11.71 -2.80
N GLU A 103 1.87 -10.69 -3.63
CA GLU A 103 1.37 -9.33 -3.40
C GLU A 103 -0.16 -9.27 -3.36
N GLY A 104 -0.82 -9.93 -4.31
CA GLY A 104 -2.28 -9.99 -4.37
C GLY A 104 -2.89 -10.72 -3.17
N GLU A 105 -2.30 -11.85 -2.76
CA GLU A 105 -2.72 -12.59 -1.57
C GLU A 105 -2.48 -11.79 -0.29
N LEU A 106 -1.35 -11.10 -0.18
CA LEU A 106 -1.06 -10.26 0.99
C LEU A 106 -2.02 -9.07 1.08
N ALA A 107 -2.31 -8.40 -0.04
CA ALA A 107 -3.29 -7.32 -0.07
C ALA A 107 -4.67 -7.81 0.37
N PHE A 108 -5.05 -9.02 -0.03
CA PHE A 108 -6.30 -9.65 0.38
C PHE A 108 -6.32 -9.97 1.89
N VAL A 109 -5.28 -10.62 2.41
CA VAL A 109 -5.17 -11.00 3.83
C VAL A 109 -5.15 -9.77 4.74
N GLN A 110 -4.52 -8.69 4.31
CA GLN A 110 -4.49 -7.43 5.05
C GLN A 110 -5.75 -6.55 4.85
N HIS A 111 -6.76 -7.06 4.13
CA HIS A 111 -7.98 -6.32 3.81
C HIS A 111 -7.72 -4.97 3.15
N LYS A 112 -6.64 -4.87 2.37
CA LYS A 112 -6.34 -3.66 1.60
C LYS A 112 -7.39 -3.51 0.51
N PRO A 113 -7.92 -2.30 0.27
CA PRO A 113 -8.73 -2.06 -0.90
C PRO A 113 -7.95 -2.34 -2.17
N ILE A 114 -8.54 -3.15 -3.05
CA ILE A 114 -7.96 -3.54 -4.33
C ILE A 114 -8.78 -2.92 -5.45
N ILE A 115 -8.11 -2.23 -6.37
CA ILE A 115 -8.70 -1.74 -7.62
C ILE A 115 -8.05 -2.52 -8.77
N PRO A 116 -8.80 -3.43 -9.42
CA PRO A 116 -8.31 -4.14 -10.58
C PRO A 116 -8.22 -3.23 -11.82
N LEU A 117 -7.09 -3.32 -12.52
CA LEU A 117 -6.83 -2.65 -13.80
C LEU A 117 -6.57 -3.72 -14.86
N MET A 118 -7.49 -3.89 -15.81
CA MET A 118 -7.32 -4.82 -16.93
C MET A 118 -6.28 -4.24 -17.89
N MET A 119 -5.17 -4.95 -18.13
CA MET A 119 -4.07 -4.49 -18.97
C MET A 119 -3.60 -5.57 -19.93
N GLY A 120 -2.66 -5.20 -20.81
CA GLY A 120 -1.99 -6.11 -21.73
C GLY A 120 -2.52 -6.03 -23.16
N ALA A 121 -2.06 -6.97 -23.98
CA ALA A 121 -2.35 -7.00 -25.42
C ALA A 121 -3.67 -7.67 -25.76
N ASP A 122 -4.11 -8.67 -24.97
CA ASP A 122 -5.33 -9.44 -25.24
C ASP A 122 -6.53 -8.94 -24.42
N PRO A 123 -7.50 -8.21 -25.02
CA PRO A 123 -8.72 -7.77 -24.32
C PRO A 123 -9.69 -8.92 -24.01
N LYS A 124 -9.48 -10.10 -24.60
CA LYS A 124 -10.29 -11.29 -24.32
C LYS A 124 -9.75 -12.10 -23.15
N PHE A 125 -8.58 -11.75 -22.61
CA PHE A 125 -8.06 -12.39 -21.42
C PHE A 125 -9.11 -12.29 -20.29
N ARG A 126 -9.39 -13.44 -19.68
CA ARG A 126 -10.26 -13.52 -18.51
C ARG A 126 -9.45 -14.16 -17.39
N PRO A 127 -9.26 -13.47 -16.26
CA PRO A 127 -8.54 -14.02 -15.13
C PRO A 127 -9.26 -15.27 -14.63
N SER A 128 -8.47 -16.25 -14.19
CA SER A 128 -8.94 -17.54 -13.69
C SER A 128 -8.25 -17.89 -12.37
N SER A 129 -8.70 -18.97 -11.73
CA SER A 129 -8.16 -19.45 -10.45
C SER A 129 -8.14 -18.34 -9.37
N TRP A 130 -7.00 -18.17 -8.69
CA TRP A 130 -6.78 -17.22 -7.61
C TRP A 130 -7.03 -15.76 -8.00
N LEU A 131 -6.67 -15.36 -9.23
CA LEU A 131 -6.80 -13.97 -9.68
C LEU A 131 -8.27 -13.59 -9.88
N ARG A 132 -9.08 -14.54 -10.38
CA ARG A 132 -10.54 -14.36 -10.47
C ARG A 132 -11.19 -14.25 -9.10
N ALA A 133 -10.74 -15.08 -8.14
CA ALA A 133 -11.22 -15.00 -6.77
C ALA A 133 -10.83 -13.67 -6.10
N LEU A 134 -9.60 -13.20 -6.33
CA LEU A 134 -9.11 -11.91 -5.83
C LEU A 134 -9.95 -10.74 -6.36
N MET A 135 -10.29 -10.75 -7.65
CA MET A 135 -11.16 -9.75 -8.25
C MET A 135 -12.58 -9.82 -7.70
N GLY A 136 -13.17 -11.01 -7.55
CA GLY A 136 -14.54 -11.16 -7.08
C GLY A 136 -15.52 -10.33 -7.93
N SER A 137 -16.40 -9.56 -7.28
CA SER A 137 -17.36 -8.65 -7.92
C SER A 137 -16.87 -7.19 -8.00
N LYS A 138 -15.56 -6.95 -7.91
CA LYS A 138 -15.00 -5.59 -7.94
C LYS A 138 -15.12 -4.99 -9.34
N LEU A 139 -15.43 -3.69 -9.41
CA LEU A 139 -15.33 -2.91 -10.63
C LEU A 139 -13.86 -2.85 -11.09
N TYR A 140 -13.63 -2.90 -12.39
CA TYR A 140 -12.30 -2.83 -12.98
C TYR A 140 -12.23 -1.72 -14.03
N TYR A 141 -11.03 -1.20 -14.26
CA TYR A 141 -10.74 -0.19 -15.29
C TYR A 141 -9.91 -0.79 -16.42
N GLU A 142 -10.22 -0.44 -17.65
CA GLU A 142 -9.52 -0.98 -18.82
C GLU A 142 -8.34 -0.06 -19.21
N CYS A 143 -7.14 -0.61 -19.23
CA CYS A 143 -5.90 0.10 -19.50
C CYS A 143 -5.04 -0.71 -20.49
N TYR A 144 -5.65 -1.21 -21.57
CA TYR A 144 -4.99 -2.03 -22.58
C TYR A 144 -4.00 -1.23 -23.43
N ASP A 145 -2.98 -1.92 -23.95
CA ASP A 145 -1.88 -1.28 -24.69
C ASP A 145 -2.30 -0.73 -26.07
N HIS A 146 -3.41 -1.24 -26.63
CA HIS A 146 -3.93 -0.83 -27.94
C HIS A 146 -4.89 0.37 -27.89
N LEU A 147 -5.25 0.84 -26.69
CA LEU A 147 -6.10 2.02 -26.54
C LEU A 147 -5.38 3.27 -27.05
N SER A 148 -6.13 4.21 -27.65
CA SER A 148 -5.58 5.51 -28.00
C SER A 148 -5.16 6.30 -26.76
N SER A 149 -4.26 7.28 -26.94
CA SER A 149 -3.83 8.17 -25.85
C SER A 149 -5.00 8.85 -25.14
N SER A 150 -6.04 9.25 -25.87
CA SER A 150 -7.24 9.87 -25.28
C SER A 150 -8.07 8.89 -24.45
N GLU A 151 -8.23 7.65 -24.91
CA GLU A 151 -8.99 6.62 -24.19
C GLU A 151 -8.28 6.19 -22.91
N ILE A 152 -6.97 5.97 -22.99
CA ILE A 152 -6.19 5.55 -21.83
C ILE A 152 -6.11 6.66 -20.78
N GLU A 153 -6.00 7.92 -21.19
CA GLU A 153 -6.04 9.07 -20.27
C GLU A 153 -7.41 9.19 -19.59
N LYS A 154 -8.52 8.99 -20.32
CA LYS A 154 -9.88 8.94 -19.72
C LYS A 154 -9.99 7.82 -18.69
N ASN A 155 -9.40 6.67 -18.95
CA ASN A 155 -9.43 5.56 -17.99
C ASN A 155 -8.52 5.83 -16.79
N PHE A 156 -7.37 6.51 -16.97
CA PHE A 156 -6.52 6.97 -15.87
C PHE A 156 -7.21 8.03 -15.00
N GLU A 157 -7.96 8.95 -15.61
CA GLU A 157 -8.83 9.90 -14.90
C GLU A 157 -9.87 9.16 -14.05
N ALA A 158 -10.50 8.11 -14.59
CA ALA A 158 -11.46 7.30 -13.85
C ALA A 158 -10.83 6.56 -12.65
N VAL A 159 -9.59 6.05 -12.82
CA VAL A 159 -8.81 5.45 -11.73
C VAL A 159 -8.46 6.50 -10.66
N ALA A 160 -8.01 7.68 -11.07
CA ALA A 160 -7.68 8.77 -10.15
C ALA A 160 -8.92 9.24 -9.35
N TYR A 161 -10.06 9.34 -10.01
CA TYR A 161 -11.34 9.64 -9.36
C TYR A 161 -11.74 8.55 -8.36
N ALA A 162 -11.58 7.28 -8.73
CA ALA A 162 -11.85 6.16 -7.82
C ALA A 162 -10.95 6.21 -6.58
N LEU A 163 -9.67 6.51 -6.77
CA LEU A 163 -8.73 6.69 -5.67
C LEU A 163 -9.13 7.85 -4.75
N SER A 164 -9.58 8.98 -5.29
CA SER A 164 -9.99 10.13 -4.47
C SER A 164 -11.23 9.87 -3.62
N GLN A 165 -12.03 8.84 -3.93
CA GLN A 165 -13.18 8.45 -3.11
C GLN A 165 -12.78 7.72 -1.82
N TYR A 166 -11.54 7.24 -1.70
CA TYR A 166 -11.11 6.57 -0.49
C TYR A 166 -10.84 7.59 0.63
N PRO A 167 -11.24 7.31 1.89
CA PRO A 167 -11.05 8.22 3.01
C PRO A 167 -9.58 8.65 3.20
N SER A 168 -8.65 7.76 2.88
CA SER A 168 -7.21 8.04 2.92
C SER A 168 -6.77 9.14 1.95
N PHE A 169 -7.54 9.41 0.90
CA PHE A 169 -7.22 10.40 -0.14
C PHE A 169 -8.25 11.54 -0.22
N SER A 170 -9.12 11.68 0.78
CA SER A 170 -10.22 12.67 0.76
C SER A 170 -9.77 14.14 0.82
N SER A 171 -8.52 14.41 1.21
CA SER A 171 -7.93 15.76 1.13
C SER A 171 -7.54 16.17 -0.29
N PHE A 172 -7.52 15.23 -1.25
CA PHE A 172 -7.29 15.52 -2.66
C PHE A 172 -8.62 15.91 -3.30
N THR A 173 -8.84 17.21 -3.55
CA THR A 173 -10.03 17.68 -4.26
C THR A 173 -9.92 17.28 -5.73
N TYR A 174 -10.53 16.15 -6.09
CA TYR A 174 -10.71 15.74 -7.48
C TYR A 174 -12.10 16.15 -7.96
N SER A 175 -12.18 17.16 -8.82
CA SER A 175 -13.42 17.44 -9.54
C SER A 175 -13.74 16.29 -10.47
N SER A 176 -14.99 15.82 -10.45
CA SER A 176 -15.48 14.75 -11.34
C SER A 176 -15.08 15.03 -12.80
N PRO A 177 -14.62 14.03 -13.57
CA PRO A 177 -14.42 14.21 -15.00
C PRO A 177 -15.74 14.63 -15.64
N ALA A 178 -15.69 15.64 -16.53
CA ALA A 178 -16.85 16.10 -17.28
C ALA A 178 -17.40 14.96 -18.15
N PRO A 179 -18.74 14.90 -18.35
CA PRO A 179 -19.42 13.83 -19.09
C PRO A 179 -18.94 13.69 -20.54
#